data_AF-A0A9X9ER71-F1
#
_entry.id   AF-A0A9X9ER71-F1
#
_cell.length_a   1.000
_cell.length_b   1.000
_cell.length_c   1.000
_cell.angle_alpha   90.00
_cell.angle_beta   90.00
_cell.angle_gamma   90.00
#
_symmetry.space_group_name_H-M   'P 1'
#
loop_
_entity.id
_entity.type
_entity.pdbx_description
1 polymer ?
#
loop_
_entity_poly.entity_id
_entity_poly.type
_entity_poly.pdbx_seq_one_letter_code
_entity_poly.pdbx_strand_id
1 'polypeptide(L)' 'MIFALEQKNSGIIDEANMEAWPNTMKNLMYVYKDTKIVIPGHKTWGDFSLLLHTLEIVQDHGK' A
#
# COMPACT_ATOMS: atom_id res chain seq x y z
N MET A 1 -1.77 -4.85 3.89
CA MET A 1 -1.63 -5.42 2.53
C MET A 1 -0.97 -4.38 1.63
N ILE A 2 -0.36 -4.79 0.51
CA ILE A 2 0.09 -3.86 -0.55
C ILE A 2 -0.84 -4.03 -1.76
N PHE A 3 -1.24 -2.92 -2.35
CA PHE A 3 -2.11 -2.87 -3.52
C PHE A 3 -1.28 -2.76 -4.80
N ALA A 4 -1.70 -3.50 -5.83
CA ALA A 4 -1.17 -3.37 -7.17
C ALA A 4 -1.66 -2.08 -7.84
N LEU A 5 -0.94 -1.60 -8.86
CA LEU A 5 -1.26 -0.35 -9.58
C LEU A 5 -2.65 -0.37 -10.23
N GLU A 6 -3.18 -1.54 -10.59
CA GLU A 6 -4.51 -1.65 -11.20
C GLU A 6 -5.66 -1.57 -10.18
N GLN A 7 -5.37 -1.53 -8.88
CA GLN A 7 -6.38 -1.37 -7.84
C GLN A 7 -6.61 0.12 -7.55
N LYS A 8 -7.87 0.57 -7.58
CA LYS A 8 -8.24 2.00 -7.46
C LYS A 8 -8.86 2.38 -6.13
N ASN A 9 -9.18 1.41 -5.28
CA ASN A 9 -9.78 1.64 -3.97
C ASN A 9 -9.26 0.62 -2.95
N SER A 10 -9.59 0.82 -1.67
CA SER A 10 -9.10 0.00 -0.57
C SER A 10 -9.67 -1.42 -0.52
N GLY A 11 -10.72 -1.72 -1.30
CA GLY A 11 -11.45 -2.98 -1.20
C GLY A 11 -12.13 -3.16 0.16
N ILE A 12 -12.18 -4.40 0.65
CA ILE A 12 -12.74 -4.73 1.97
C ILE A 12 -11.70 -4.38 3.05
N ILE A 13 -12.12 -3.59 4.04
CA ILE A 13 -11.26 -3.06 5.10
C ILE A 13 -11.82 -3.27 6.50
N ASP A 14 -12.83 -4.13 6.66
CA ASP A 14 -13.59 -4.29 7.91
C ASP A 14 -12.70 -4.68 9.11
N GLU A 15 -11.59 -5.37 8.85
CA GLU A 15 -10.59 -5.76 9.85
C GLU A 15 -9.31 -4.90 9.82
N ALA A 16 -9.25 -3.91 8.93
CA ALA A 16 -8.06 -3.08 8.75
C ALA A 16 -8.02 -1.92 9.75
N ASN A 17 -6.85 -1.68 10.33
CA ASN A 17 -6.61 -0.45 11.09
C ASN A 17 -6.20 0.69 10.14
N MET A 18 -7.20 1.45 9.67
CA MET A 18 -6.99 2.54 8.72
C MET A 18 -6.19 3.72 9.30
N GLU A 19 -6.25 3.94 10.61
CA GLU A 19 -5.48 5.00 11.28
C GLU A 19 -3.97 4.67 11.31
N ALA A 20 -3.62 3.40 11.54
CA ALA A 20 -2.24 2.96 11.66
C ALA A 20 -1.57 2.64 10.30
N TRP A 21 -2.36 2.33 9.27
CA TRP A 21 -1.83 1.86 7.99
C TRP A 21 -0.91 2.89 7.29
N PRO A 22 -1.23 4.19 7.19
CA PRO A 22 -0.31 5.17 6.59
C PRO A 22 1.06 5.23 7.26
N ASN A 23 1.11 5.14 8.60
CA ASN A 23 2.37 5.13 9.34
C ASN A 23 3.14 3.82 9.13
N THR A 24 2.42 2.70 9.04
CA THR A 24 3.02 1.40 8.69
C THR A 24 3.67 1.44 7.30
N MET A 25 3.02 2.06 6.32
CA MET A 25 3.56 2.25 4.98
C MET A 25 4.84 3.11 4.98
N LYS A 26 4.82 4.24 5.68
CA LYS A 26 6.02 5.11 5.81
C LYS A 26 7.20 4.35 6.43
N ASN A 27 6.95 3.56 7.47
CA ASN A 27 7.99 2.72 8.08
C ASN A 27 8.53 1.67 7.11
N LEU A 28 7.64 0.98 6.38
CA LEU A 28 8.02 0.00 5.37
C LEU A 28 8.91 0.61 4.28
N MET A 29 8.51 1.77 3.76
CA MET A 29 9.26 2.53 2.75
C MET A 29 10.63 2.98 3.27
N TYR A 30 10.74 3.36 4.55
CA TYR A 30 12.00 3.75 5.16
C TYR A 30 12.96 2.56 5.34
N VAL A 31 12.47 1.44 5.91
CA VAL A 31 13.28 0.25 6.18
C VAL A 31 13.73 -0.42 4.88
N TYR A 32 12.87 -0.46 3.87
CA TYR A 32 13.10 -1.17 2.61
C TYR A 32 13.27 -0.23 1.40
N LYS A 33 13.93 0.91 1.61
CA LYS A 33 14.10 1.98 0.59
C LYS A 33 14.78 1.54 -0.72
N ASP A 34 15.59 0.47 -0.67
CA ASP A 34 16.36 -0.02 -1.82
C ASP A 34 15.65 -1.17 -2.58
N THR A 35 14.39 -1.46 -2.23
CA THR A 35 13.61 -2.54 -2.83
C THR A 35 13.44 -2.38 -4.33
N LYS A 36 13.66 -3.47 -5.07
CA LYS A 36 13.49 -3.54 -6.53
C LYS A 36 12.20 -4.23 -6.96
N ILE A 37 11.69 -5.15 -6.13
CA ILE A 37 10.52 -5.98 -6.43
C ILE A 37 9.59 -5.96 -5.22
N VAL A 38 8.32 -5.67 -5.46
CA VAL A 38 7.24 -5.67 -4.48
C VAL A 38 6.14 -6.60 -5.01
N ILE A 39 5.76 -7.58 -4.20
CA ILE A 39 4.68 -8.52 -4.51
C ILE A 39 3.45 -8.10 -3.68
N PRO A 40 2.38 -7.58 -4.33
CA PRO A 40 1.14 -7.23 -3.64
C PRO A 40 0.32 -8.46 -3.28
N GLY A 41 -0.72 -8.28 -2.45
CA GLY A 41 -1.60 -9.38 -2.06
C GLY A 41 -2.40 -9.97 -3.24
N HIS A 42 -2.69 -9.14 -4.25
CA HIS A 42 -3.45 -9.50 -5.44
C HIS A 42 -2.88 -8.82 -6.69
N LYS A 43 -3.17 -9.40 -7.87
CA LYS A 43 -2.80 -8.89 -9.20
C LYS A 43 -1.28 -8.86 -9.44
N THR A 44 -0.82 -7.91 -10.26
CA THR A 44 0.55 -7.88 -10.80
C THR A 44 1.53 -7.31 -9.79
N TRP A 45 2.67 -7.98 -9.65
CA TRP A 45 3.81 -7.45 -8.90
C TRP A 45 4.46 -6.27 -9.65
N GLY A 46 5.26 -5.50 -8.93
CA GLY A 46 5.94 -4.35 -9.52
C GLY A 46 7.15 -3.96 -8.70
N ASP A 47 7.44 -2.67 -8.70
CA ASP A 47 8.55 -2.09 -7.97
C ASP A 47 8.05 -1.28 -6.75
N PHE A 48 8.93 -0.42 -6.23
CA PHE A 48 8.65 0.44 -5.09
C PHE A 48 7.42 1.35 -5.27
N SER A 49 6.99 1.63 -6.52
CA SER A 49 5.80 2.43 -6.81
C SER A 49 4.52 1.88 -6.17
N LEU A 50 4.41 0.56 -5.98
CA LEU A 50 3.26 -0.05 -5.31
C LEU A 50 3.10 0.41 -3.86
N LEU A 51 4.20 0.76 -3.18
CA LEU A 51 4.15 1.27 -1.80
C LEU A 51 3.56 2.68 -1.75
N LEU A 52 3.97 3.55 -2.68
CA LEU A 52 3.41 4.89 -2.83
C LEU A 52 1.93 4.83 -3.20
N HIS A 53 1.59 4.03 -4.21
CA HIS A 53 0.22 3.82 -4.66
C HIS A 53 -0.69 3.32 -3.53
N THR A 54 -0.20 2.36 -2.74
CA THR A 54 -0.93 1.88 -1.57
C THR A 54 -1.15 3.02 -0.57
N LEU A 55 -0.11 3.78 -0.24
CA LEU A 55 -0.18 4.91 0.71
C LEU A 55 -1.24 5.93 0.28
N GLU A 56 -1.28 6.30 -1.00
CA GLU A 56 -2.28 7.23 -1.55
C GLU A 56 -3.70 6.71 -1.33
N ILE A 57 -3.98 5.44 -1.66
CA ILE A 57 -5.29 4.82 -1.47
C ILE A 57 -5.72 4.84 0.01
N VAL A 58 -4.82 4.52 0.95
CA VAL A 58 -5.18 4.52 2.37
C VAL A 58 -5.36 5.93 2.93
N GLN A 59 -4.66 6.93 2.39
CA GLN A 59 -4.79 8.33 2.81
C GLN A 59 -6.02 9.04 2.24
N ASP A 60 -6.48 8.61 1.07
CA ASP A 60 -7.71 9.11 0.47
C ASP A 60 -8.96 8.41 1.00
N HIS A 61 -8.80 7.33 1.76
CA HIS A 61 -9.90 6.70 2.46
C HIS A 61 -10.51 7.65 3.51
N GLY A 62 -11.78 7.99 3.36
CA GLY A 62 -12.52 8.84 4.30
C GLY A 62 -12.49 10.35 3.97
N LYS A 63 -11.94 10.74 2.82
CA LYS A 63 -12.24 12.03 2.17
C LYS A 63 -13.44 11.88 1.24
#